data_AF-A0A6D0Y3F7-F1
#
_entry.id   AF-A0A6D0Y3F7-F1
#
_cell.length_a   1.000
_cell.length_b   1.000
_cell.length_c   1.000
_cell.angle_alpha   90.00
_cell.angle_beta   90.00
_cell.angle_gamma   90.00
#
_symmetry.space_group_name_H-M   'P 1'
#
loop_
_entity.id
_entity.type
_entity.pdbx_description
1 polymer ?
#
loop_
_entity_poly.entity_id
_entity_poly.type
_entity_poly.pdbx_seq_one_letter_code
_entity_poly.pdbx_strand_id
1 'polypeptide(L)'
;MQHIHGESLNESVKSEQSPRVVLWEIDLKAQGGERYFFCNELNEKGEPVTWQGRKYQAYPIDGSGFEMNGKGSSARPSLTVSNLFGLVTGMAEDLQ
;
A
#
# COMPACT_ATOMS: atom_id res chain seq x y z
N MET A 1 30.70 -32.62 35.73
CA MET A 1 29.69 -32.69 34.65
C MET A 1 28.79 -31.48 34.79
N GLN A 2 28.62 -30.70 33.72
CA GLN A 2 27.79 -29.49 33.75
C GLN A 2 26.37 -29.84 33.29
N HIS A 3 25.36 -29.52 34.08
CA HIS A 3 23.95 -29.67 33.71
C HIS A 3 23.52 -28.43 32.93
N ILE A 4 23.27 -28.62 31.64
CA ILE A 4 22.74 -27.62 30.71
C ILE A 4 21.31 -27.21 31.12
N HIS A 5 21.06 -25.91 31.20
CA HIS A 5 19.77 -25.30 31.44
C HIS A 5 18.88 -25.52 30.21
N GLY A 6 17.72 -26.17 30.42
CA GLY A 6 16.70 -26.34 29.38
C GLY A 6 16.01 -25.01 29.10
N GLU A 7 16.62 -24.19 28.26
CA GLU A 7 15.92 -23.08 27.61
C GLU A 7 14.95 -23.69 26.61
N SER A 8 13.69 -23.82 27.05
CA SER A 8 12.54 -23.94 26.16
C SER A 8 12.59 -22.74 25.21
N LEU A 9 13.14 -22.96 24.02
CA LEU A 9 13.02 -22.06 22.88
C LEU A 9 11.52 -21.93 22.57
N ASN A 10 10.91 -20.93 23.20
CA ASN A 10 9.64 -20.37 22.80
C ASN A 10 9.85 -19.87 21.36
N GLU A 11 9.58 -20.73 20.38
CA GLU A 11 9.20 -20.32 19.04
C GLU A 11 7.94 -19.46 19.17
N SER A 12 8.14 -18.21 19.57
CA SER A 12 7.21 -17.15 19.23
C SER A 12 7.27 -17.04 17.72
N VAL A 13 6.46 -17.86 17.05
CA VAL A 13 5.95 -17.59 15.72
C VAL A 13 5.17 -16.30 15.89
N LYS A 14 5.88 -15.18 15.82
CA LYS A 14 5.32 -13.84 15.75
C LYS A 14 4.58 -13.85 14.44
N SER A 15 3.31 -14.29 14.50
CA SER A 15 2.38 -14.46 13.39
C SER A 15 2.75 -13.47 12.32
N GLU A 16 3.46 -13.96 11.29
CA GLU A 16 3.87 -13.12 10.17
C GLU A 16 2.55 -12.61 9.63
N GLN A 17 2.29 -11.32 9.84
CA GLN A 17 1.09 -10.69 9.32
C GLN A 17 1.09 -11.04 7.85
N SER A 18 0.07 -11.79 7.40
CA SER A 18 -0.05 -12.16 5.99
C SER A 18 0.19 -10.90 5.18
N PRO A 19 1.05 -10.93 4.13
CA PRO A 19 1.33 -9.76 3.33
C PRO A 19 -0.01 -9.18 2.88
N ARG A 20 -0.40 -8.05 3.47
CA ARG A 20 -1.68 -7.42 3.18
C ARG A 20 -1.47 -6.67 1.88
N VAL A 21 -2.00 -7.22 0.80
CA VAL A 21 -2.10 -6.49 -0.45
C VAL A 21 -3.07 -5.34 -0.25
N VAL A 22 -2.57 -4.13 -0.41
CA VAL A 22 -3.32 -2.88 -0.37
C VAL A 22 -3.50 -2.40 -1.80
N LEU A 23 -4.76 -2.17 -2.19
CA LEU A 23 -5.12 -1.66 -3.50
C LEU A 23 -5.43 -0.17 -3.40
N TRP A 24 -4.80 0.61 -4.26
CA TRP A 24 -4.97 2.06 -4.36
C TRP A 24 -5.68 2.40 -5.67
N GLU A 25 -6.73 3.20 -5.57
CA GLU A 25 -7.36 3.87 -6.73
C GLU A 25 -7.21 5.38 -6.54
N ILE A 26 -6.47 6.03 -7.43
CA ILE A 26 -6.31 7.48 -7.45
C ILE A 26 -7.10 8.01 -8.63
N ASP A 27 -8.21 8.67 -8.36
CA ASP A 27 -9.11 9.20 -9.39
C ASP A 27 -8.90 10.69 -9.59
N LEU A 28 -8.20 11.08 -10.65
CA LEU A 28 -7.96 12.48 -11.00
C LEU A 28 -8.94 13.01 -12.05
N LYS A 29 -9.92 12.19 -12.47
CA LYS A 29 -10.90 12.55 -13.52
C LYS A 29 -11.65 13.85 -13.27
N ALA A 30 -11.97 14.13 -12.01
CA ALA A 30 -12.65 15.38 -11.63
C ALA A 30 -11.84 16.64 -12.01
N GLN A 31 -10.53 16.49 -12.15
CA GLN A 31 -9.57 17.56 -12.39
C GLN A 31 -8.95 17.48 -13.80
N GLY A 32 -9.52 16.68 -14.71
CA GLY A 32 -9.03 16.52 -16.09
C GLY A 32 -7.96 15.43 -16.29
N GLY A 33 -7.46 14.82 -15.22
CA GLY A 33 -6.49 13.73 -15.27
C GLY A 33 -7.11 12.33 -15.38
N GLU A 34 -6.26 11.30 -15.37
CA GLU A 34 -6.68 9.90 -15.47
C GLU A 34 -6.92 9.24 -14.11
N ARG A 35 -7.46 8.02 -14.15
CA ARG A 35 -7.54 7.16 -12.96
C ARG A 35 -6.41 6.15 -12.95
N TYR A 36 -5.69 6.08 -11.83
CA TYR A 36 -4.55 5.19 -11.63
C TYR A 36 -4.87 4.09 -10.61
N PHE A 37 -4.30 2.91 -10.85
CA PHE A 37 -4.52 1.71 -10.06
C PHE A 37 -3.18 1.14 -9.61
N PHE A 38 -2.91 1.17 -8.30
CA PHE A 38 -1.64 0.70 -7.74
C PHE A 38 -1.83 -0.35 -6.65
N CYS A 39 -0.81 -1.19 -6.44
CA CYS A 39 -0.72 -2.07 -5.29
C CYS A 39 0.67 -1.97 -4.65
N ASN A 40 0.75 -2.24 -3.35
CA ASN A 40 2.01 -2.23 -2.60
C ASN A 40 2.93 -3.40 -2.98
N GLU A 41 2.36 -4.51 -3.45
CA GLU A 41 3.10 -5.75 -3.71
C GLU A 41 2.64 -6.44 -5.00
N LEU A 42 3.53 -7.24 -5.58
CA LEU A 42 3.19 -8.17 -6.66
C LEU A 42 2.45 -9.38 -6.09
N ASN A 43 1.67 -10.08 -6.92
CA ASN A 43 1.08 -11.35 -6.53
C ASN A 43 2.15 -12.46 -6.40
N GLU A 44 1.74 -13.65 -5.96
CA GLU A 44 2.64 -14.81 -5.78
C GLU A 44 3.40 -15.24 -7.05
N LYS A 45 2.96 -14.78 -8.23
CA LYS A 45 3.60 -15.06 -9.52
C LYS A 45 4.58 -13.97 -9.96
N GLY A 46 4.78 -12.93 -9.14
CA GLY A 46 5.58 -11.76 -9.52
C GLY A 46 4.89 -10.85 -10.53
N GLU A 47 3.56 -10.94 -10.65
CA GLU A 47 2.76 -10.15 -11.59
C GLU A 47 1.91 -9.09 -10.86
N PRO A 48 1.51 -8.02 -11.56
CA PRO A 48 0.58 -7.04 -11.01
C PRO A 48 -0.75 -7.70 -10.59
N VAL A 49 -1.31 -7.23 -9.47
CA VAL A 49 -2.55 -7.79 -8.92
C VAL A 49 -3.72 -7.45 -9.84
N THR A 50 -4.54 -8.44 -10.20
CA THR A 50 -5.79 -8.22 -10.94
C THR A 50 -6.98 -8.45 -10.02
N TRP A 51 -7.81 -7.44 -9.83
CA TRP A 51 -8.99 -7.47 -8.96
C TRP A 51 -10.20 -6.86 -9.66
N GLN A 52 -11.34 -7.56 -9.64
CA GLN A 52 -12.57 -7.15 -10.33
C GLN A 52 -12.36 -6.74 -11.81
N GLY A 53 -11.48 -7.44 -12.52
CA GLY A 53 -11.15 -7.15 -13.93
C GLY A 53 -10.24 -5.94 -14.14
N ARG A 54 -9.73 -5.32 -13.07
CA ARG A 54 -8.77 -4.21 -13.14
C ARG A 54 -7.39 -4.66 -12.69
N LYS A 55 -6.37 -4.21 -13.41
CA LYS A 55 -4.97 -4.48 -13.10
C LYS A 55 -4.41 -3.35 -12.24
N TYR A 56 -3.86 -3.69 -11.08
CA TYR A 56 -3.21 -2.78 -10.14
C TYR A 56 -1.71 -2.97 -10.28
N GLN A 57 -1.02 -1.91 -10.67
CA GLN A 57 0.42 -1.95 -10.91
C GLN A 57 1.17 -1.87 -9.59
N ALA A 58 2.14 -2.76 -9.38
CA ALA A 58 3.01 -2.66 -8.21
C ALA A 58 3.83 -1.37 -8.29
N TYR A 59 3.74 -0.55 -7.25
CA TYR A 59 4.40 0.74 -7.20
C TYR A 59 4.73 1.11 -5.75
N PRO A 60 5.83 1.85 -5.47
CA PRO A 60 6.10 2.29 -4.10
C PRO A 60 5.12 3.40 -3.70
N ILE A 61 4.08 2.99 -2.97
CA ILE A 61 3.00 3.84 -2.47
C ILE A 61 2.63 3.40 -1.05
N ASP A 62 2.46 4.39 -0.17
CA ASP A 62 2.02 4.19 1.21
C ASP A 62 1.06 5.32 1.60
N GLY A 63 0.16 5.05 2.54
CA GLY A 63 -0.71 6.09 3.05
C GLY A 63 -1.30 5.77 4.41
N SER A 64 -1.64 6.84 5.14
CA SER A 64 -2.10 6.80 6.52
C SER A 64 -3.13 7.90 6.79
N GLY A 65 -3.76 7.88 7.97
CA GLY A 65 -4.72 8.92 8.36
C GLY A 65 -6.07 8.82 7.63
N PHE A 66 -6.36 7.69 6.98
CA PHE A 66 -7.67 7.38 6.43
C PHE A 66 -8.60 6.92 7.56
N GLU A 67 -9.30 7.88 8.15
CA GLU A 67 -10.28 7.62 9.21
C GLU A 67 -11.67 8.08 8.76
N MET A 68 -12.69 7.27 9.05
CA MET A 68 -14.08 7.65 8.81
C MET A 68 -14.73 8.04 10.14
N ASN A 69 -14.56 9.31 10.53
CA ASN A 69 -15.10 9.85 11.78
C ASN A 69 -16.42 10.59 11.51
N GLY A 70 -17.53 10.11 12.08
CA GLY A 70 -18.86 10.74 11.93
C GLY A 70 -19.12 11.93 12.88
N LYS A 71 -18.22 12.15 13.85
CA LYS A 71 -18.25 13.26 14.82
C LYS A 71 -16.81 13.63 15.20
N GLY A 72 -16.45 14.92 15.15
CA GLY A 72 -15.11 15.41 15.51
C GLY A 72 -14.37 16.08 14.34
N SER A 73 -13.05 16.25 14.47
CA SER A 73 -12.22 16.83 13.40
C SER A 73 -12.19 15.91 12.18
N SER A 74 -12.19 16.51 10.99
CA SER A 74 -11.99 15.81 9.72
C SER A 74 -10.68 15.01 9.76
N ALA A 75 -10.70 13.82 9.15
CA ALA A 75 -9.49 13.03 8.93
C ALA A 75 -8.47 13.82 8.11
N ARG A 76 -7.18 13.57 8.38
CA ARG A 76 -6.06 14.15 7.63
C ARG A 76 -5.27 13.03 6.98
N PRO A 77 -5.76 12.48 5.86
CA PRO A 77 -5.05 11.45 5.15
C PRO A 77 -3.73 12.00 4.59
N SER A 78 -2.71 11.16 4.59
CA SER A 78 -1.42 11.42 3.95
C SER A 78 -1.11 10.28 3.00
N LEU A 79 -0.62 10.62 1.81
CA LEU A 79 -0.21 9.66 0.79
C LEU A 79 1.23 9.96 0.38
N THR A 80 2.10 8.97 0.49
CA THR A 80 3.50 9.02 0.06
C THR A 80 3.66 8.16 -1.17
N VAL A 81 4.15 8.75 -2.26
CA VAL A 81 4.31 8.10 -3.56
C VAL A 81 5.70 8.39 -4.07
N SER A 82 6.41 7.37 -4.55
CA SER A 82 7.70 7.61 -5.21
C SER A 82 7.51 8.28 -6.57
N ASN A 83 8.36 9.23 -6.94
CA ASN A 83 8.36 9.83 -8.28
C ASN A 83 9.28 9.06 -9.24
N LEU A 84 9.17 7.73 -9.27
CA LEU A 84 9.91 6.93 -10.24
C LEU A 84 9.40 7.24 -11.65
N PHE A 85 10.33 7.34 -12.60
CA PHE A 85 10.02 7.61 -14.01
C PHE A 85 9.21 8.89 -14.28
N GLY A 86 9.18 9.84 -13.34
CA GLY A 86 8.45 11.10 -13.49
C GLY A 86 6.93 10.98 -13.37
N LEU A 87 6.41 9.86 -12.85
CA LEU A 87 4.96 9.60 -12.76
C LEU A 87 4.20 10.72 -12.04
N VAL A 88 4.69 11.16 -10.87
CA VAL A 88 4.03 12.20 -10.07
C VAL A 88 4.11 13.55 -10.77
N THR A 89 5.21 13.79 -11.49
CA THR A 89 5.37 15.00 -12.31
C THR A 89 4.34 15.03 -13.44
N GLY A 90 4.18 13.93 -14.20
CA GLY A 90 3.18 13.85 -15.27
C GLY A 90 1.74 13.99 -14.73
N MET A 91 1.43 13.33 -13.60
CA MET A 91 0.13 13.50 -12.94
C MET A 91 -0.15 14.97 -12.57
N ALA A 92 0.86 15.75 -12.22
CA ALA A 92 0.69 17.15 -11.87
C ALA A 92 0.49 18.04 -13.11
N GLU A 93 1.13 17.71 -14.24
CA GLU A 93 0.95 18.41 -15.51
C GLU A 93 -0.46 18.19 -16.09
N ASP A 94 -1.00 16.99 -15.96
CA ASP A 94 -2.37 16.65 -16.41
C ASP A 94 -3.48 17.42 -15.66
N LEU A 95 -3.13 18.10 -14.56
CA LEU A 95 -4.06 18.87 -13.71
C LEU A 95 -4.05 20.39 -14.00
N GLN A 96 -3.24 20.87 -14.95
CA GLN A 96 -3.12 22.30 -15.31
C GLN A 96 -4.15 22.73 -16.36
#